data_AF-A0A139QQM8-F1
#
_entry.id   AF-A0A139QQM8-F1
#
_cell.length_a   1.000
_cell.length_b   1.000
_cell.length_c   1.000
_cell.angle_alpha   90.00
_cell.angle_beta   90.00
_cell.angle_gamma   90.00
#
_symmetry.space_group_name_H-M   'P 1'
#
loop_
_entity.id
_entity.type
_entity.pdbx_description
1 polymer ?
#
loop_
_entity_poly.entity_id
_entity_poly.type
_entity_poly.pdbx_seq_one_letter_code
_entity_poly.pdbx_strand_id
1 'polypeptide(L)'
;MASDNKDIINRLKRAEGQLRGIQKMIEDDKECIDIVTQLTAVRSSINRTMGIVISNKINQIIENPVEDKEKQEEKLQKALELIIKK
;
A
#
# COMPACT_ATOMS: atom_id res chain seq x y z
N MET A 1 0.39 16.98 -5.62
CA MET A 1 -0.74 16.01 -5.57
C MET A 1 -0.87 15.08 -6.80
N ALA A 2 -0.39 15.42 -8.00
CA ALA A 2 -0.49 14.51 -9.16
C ALA A 2 0.65 13.46 -9.27
N SER A 3 1.84 13.74 -8.72
CA SER A 3 3.01 12.85 -8.77
C SER A 3 2.83 11.60 -7.91
N ASP A 4 2.36 11.75 -6.68
CA ASP A 4 2.34 10.66 -5.70
C ASP A 4 1.32 9.58 -6.08
N ASN A 5 0.20 9.99 -6.70
CA ASN A 5 -0.79 9.08 -7.24
C ASN A 5 -0.22 8.27 -8.41
N LYS A 6 0.63 8.86 -9.26
CA LYS A 6 1.27 8.16 -10.37
C LYS A 6 2.23 7.08 -9.85
N ASP A 7 2.99 7.37 -8.81
CA ASP A 7 3.93 6.43 -8.21
C ASP A 7 3.23 5.26 -7.51
N ILE A 8 2.13 5.54 -6.79
CA ILE A 8 1.27 4.50 -6.19
C ILE A 8 0.70 3.60 -7.30
N ILE A 9 0.15 4.17 -8.37
CA ILE A 9 -0.37 3.40 -9.51
C ILE A 9 0.73 2.54 -10.13
N ASN A 10 1.94 3.07 -10.33
CA ASN A 10 3.07 2.32 -10.88
C ASN A 10 3.51 1.16 -9.97
N ARG A 11 3.40 1.31 -8.64
CA ARG A 11 3.64 0.21 -7.69
C ARG A 11 2.58 -0.88 -7.80
N LEU A 12 1.30 -0.49 -7.90
CA LEU A 12 0.19 -1.42 -8.07
C LEU A 12 0.29 -2.19 -9.40
N LYS A 13 0.61 -1.51 -10.51
CA LYS A 13 0.86 -2.17 -11.81
C LYS A 13 1.99 -3.20 -11.76
N ARG A 14 3.05 -2.92 -11.00
CA ARG A 14 4.14 -3.90 -10.79
C ARG A 14 3.65 -5.12 -9.99
N ALA A 15 2.91 -4.90 -8.91
CA ALA A 15 2.33 -5.98 -8.12
C ALA A 15 1.35 -6.84 -8.95
N GLU A 16 0.55 -6.21 -9.82
CA GLU A 16 -0.32 -6.90 -10.78
C GLU A 16 0.49 -7.79 -11.74
N GLY A 17 1.58 -7.27 -12.31
CA GLY A 17 2.48 -8.05 -13.17
C GLY A 17 3.10 -9.24 -12.45
N GLN A 18 3.48 -9.08 -11.17
CA GLN A 18 3.99 -10.17 -10.34
C GLN A 18 2.91 -11.24 -10.08
N LEU A 19 1.67 -10.83 -9.79
CA LEU A 19 0.55 -11.76 -9.62
C LEU A 19 0.27 -12.57 -10.89
N ARG A 20 0.33 -11.94 -12.07
CA ARG A 20 0.24 -12.65 -13.35
C ARG A 20 1.38 -13.65 -13.55
N GLY A 21 2.59 -13.31 -13.10
CA GLY A 21 3.72 -14.24 -13.11
C GLY A 21 3.49 -15.46 -12.21
N ILE A 22 2.93 -15.24 -11.02
CA ILE A 22 2.59 -16.31 -10.07
C ILE A 22 1.49 -17.22 -10.63
N GLN A 23 0.49 -16.68 -11.32
CA GLN A 23 -0.53 -17.49 -11.99
C GLN A 23 0.12 -18.46 -12.99
N LYS A 24 1.05 -17.99 -13.83
CA LYS A 24 1.80 -18.86 -14.74
C LYS A 24 2.65 -19.90 -14.00
N MET A 25 3.27 -19.54 -12.88
CA MET A 25 4.02 -20.50 -12.07
C MET A 25 3.12 -21.64 -11.56
N ILE A 26 1.86 -21.35 -11.24
CA ILE A 26 0.89 -22.36 -10.82
C ILE A 26 0.48 -23.22 -12.02
N GLU A 27 0.22 -22.61 -13.18
CA GLU A 27 -0.10 -23.32 -14.43
C GLU A 27 1.05 -24.22 -14.91
N ASP A 28 2.29 -23.82 -14.65
CA ASP A 28 3.51 -24.55 -14.99
C ASP A 28 3.94 -25.58 -13.91
N ASP A 29 3.07 -25.87 -12.93
CA ASP A 29 3.32 -26.78 -11.80
C ASP A 29 4.67 -26.52 -11.08
N LYS A 30 4.99 -25.23 -10.84
CA LYS A 30 6.21 -24.86 -10.09
C LYS A 30 6.12 -25.27 -8.62
N GLU A 31 7.29 -25.42 -8.02
CA GLU A 31 7.43 -25.80 -6.62
C GLU A 31 6.70 -24.82 -5.68
N CYS A 32 6.02 -25.39 -4.68
CA CYS A 32 5.24 -24.64 -3.69
C CYS A 32 6.09 -23.57 -2.98
N ILE A 33 7.35 -23.88 -2.66
CA ILE A 33 8.27 -22.93 -2.01
C ILE A 33 8.52 -21.69 -2.87
N ASP A 34 8.62 -21.85 -4.19
CA ASP A 34 8.85 -20.74 -5.12
C ASP A 34 7.60 -19.86 -5.23
N ILE A 35 6.42 -20.48 -5.33
CA ILE A 35 5.13 -19.79 -5.37
C ILE A 35 4.93 -18.95 -4.09
N VAL A 36 5.15 -19.55 -2.91
CA VAL A 36 5.02 -18.87 -1.61
C VAL A 36 6.04 -17.74 -1.48
N THR A 37 7.25 -17.92 -2.00
CA THR A 37 8.28 -16.88 -2.02
C THR A 37 7.82 -15.67 -2.84
N GLN A 38 7.27 -15.89 -4.04
CA GLN A 38 6.77 -14.81 -4.88
C GLN A 38 5.53 -14.13 -4.29
N LEU A 39 4.58 -14.88 -3.73
CA LEU A 39 3.43 -14.32 -3.03
C LEU A 39 3.85 -13.45 -1.84
N THR A 40 4.88 -13.88 -1.10
CA THR A 40 5.44 -13.08 0.00
C THR A 40 6.07 -11.78 -0.50
N ALA A 41 6.77 -11.82 -1.63
CA ALA A 41 7.32 -10.62 -2.27
C ALA A 41 6.22 -9.62 -2.68
N VAL A 42 5.12 -10.12 -3.27
CA VAL A 42 3.93 -9.31 -3.61
C VAL A 42 3.33 -8.70 -2.35
N ARG A 43 3.08 -9.51 -1.30
CA ARG A 43 2.55 -9.03 -0.02
C ARG A 43 3.42 -7.90 0.57
N SER A 44 4.74 -8.06 0.59
CA SER A 44 5.66 -7.01 1.03
C SER A 44 5.59 -5.75 0.17
N SER A 45 5.41 -5.89 -1.16
CA SER A 45 5.24 -4.75 -2.07
C SER A 45 3.95 -3.98 -1.80
N ILE A 46 2.84 -4.70 -1.55
CA ILE A 46 1.55 -4.11 -1.20
C ILE A 46 1.63 -3.39 0.15
N ASN A 47 2.22 -4.02 1.17
CA ASN A 47 2.39 -3.41 2.49
C ASN A 47 3.16 -2.08 2.43
N ARG A 48 4.23 -2.02 1.64
CA ARG A 48 4.96 -0.77 1.41
C ARG A 48 4.10 0.29 0.71
N THR A 49 3.28 -0.12 -0.25
CA THR A 49 2.39 0.79 -0.98
C THR A 49 1.30 1.34 -0.05
N MET A 50 0.72 0.51 0.82
CA MET A 50 -0.22 0.96 1.86
C MET A 50 0.42 2.00 2.79
N GLY A 51 1.66 1.75 3.25
CA GLY A 51 2.39 2.72 4.08
C GLY A 51 2.58 4.08 3.40
N ILE A 52 2.88 4.09 2.10
CA ILE A 52 3.00 5.34 1.32
C ILE A 52 1.64 6.06 1.23
N VAL A 53 0.55 5.34 0.96
CA VAL A 53 -0.80 5.92 0.87
C VAL A 53 -1.18 6.59 2.19
N ILE A 54 -0.95 5.91 3.31
CA ILE A 54 -1.27 6.45 4.65
C ILE A 54 -0.36 7.64 4.98
N SER A 55 0.93 7.54 4.71
CA SER A 55 1.89 8.65 4.92
C SER A 55 1.48 9.89 4.13
N ASN A 56 1.07 9.73 2.87
CA ASN A 56 0.57 10.84 2.07
C ASN A 56 -0.68 11.47 2.68
N LYS A 57 -1.60 10.65 3.22
CA LYS A 57 -2.80 11.17 3.89
C LYS A 57 -2.45 11.96 5.15
N ILE A 58 -1.50 11.48 5.95
CA ILE A 58 -1.02 12.17 7.15
C ILE A 58 -0.38 13.51 6.77
N ASN A 59 0.51 13.53 5.78
CA ASN A 59 1.13 14.76 5.30
C ASN A 59 0.08 15.78 4.85
N GLN A 60 -0.95 15.35 4.11
CA GLN A 60 -2.05 16.23 3.71
C GLN A 60 -2.81 16.83 4.89
N ILE A 61 -3.05 16.07 5.95
CA ILE A 61 -3.71 16.54 7.17
C ILE A 61 -2.85 17.58 7.89
N ILE A 62 -1.53 17.38 7.92
CA ILE A 62 -0.57 18.31 8.55
C ILE A 62 -0.42 19.59 7.73
N GLU A 63 -0.31 19.49 6.40
CA GLU A 63 -0.15 20.62 5.49
C GLU A 63 -1.42 21.46 5.36
N ASN A 64 -2.59 20.87 5.60
CA ASN A 64 -3.89 21.54 5.49
C ASN A 64 -4.68 21.37 6.80
N PRO A 65 -4.26 22.02 7.89
CA PRO A 65 -4.93 21.91 9.17
C PRO A 65 -6.32 22.56 9.09
N VAL A 66 -7.30 21.94 9.76
CA VAL A 66 -8.59 22.59 10.01
C VAL A 66 -8.53 23.45 11.28
N GLU A 67 -9.34 24.50 11.34
CA GLU A 67 -9.40 25.41 12.51
C GLU A 67 -9.87 24.69 13.78
N ASP A 68 -10.77 23.73 13.61
CA ASP A 68 -11.32 22.92 14.70
C ASP A 68 -10.31 21.85 15.14
N LYS A 69 -9.72 22.07 16.32
CA LYS A 69 -8.70 21.18 16.90
C LYS A 69 -9.22 19.77 17.14
N GLU A 70 -10.46 19.60 17.61
CA GLU A 70 -11.02 18.27 17.86
C GLU A 70 -11.17 17.50 16.54
N LYS A 71 -11.65 18.16 15.48
CA LYS A 71 -11.73 17.56 14.14
C LYS A 71 -10.36 17.27 13.53
N GLN A 72 -9.36 18.10 13.80
CA GLN A 72 -7.99 17.85 13.34
C GLN A 72 -7.42 16.59 14.00
N GLU A 73 -7.60 16.46 15.31
CA GLU A 73 -7.16 15.30 16.08
C GLU A 73 -7.88 14.02 15.64
N GLU A 74 -9.20 14.07 15.44
CA GLU A 74 -10.00 12.94 14.94
C GLU A 74 -9.51 12.44 13.58
N LYS A 75 -9.21 13.36 12.64
CA LYS A 75 -8.66 13.01 11.31
C LYS A 75 -7.31 12.31 11.42
N LEU A 76 -6.42 12.80 12.30
CA LEU A 76 -5.11 12.22 12.51
C LEU A 76 -5.22 10.83 13.14
N GLN A 77 -6.07 10.68 14.17
CA GLN A 77 -6.31 9.40 14.84
C GLN A 77 -6.83 8.34 13.87
N LYS A 78 -7.82 8.69 13.03
CA LYS A 78 -8.33 7.80 11.97
C LYS A 78 -7.23 7.35 10.99
N ALA A 79 -6.30 8.24 10.62
CA ALA A 79 -5.19 7.87 9.75
C ALA A 79 -4.18 6.94 10.44
N LEU A 80 -3.90 7.17 11.73
CA LEU A 80 -3.00 6.33 12.54
C LEU A 80 -3.58 4.93 12.79
N GLU A 81 -4.90 4.80 12.98
CA GLU A 81 -5.56 3.50 13.15
C GLU A 81 -5.34 2.57 11.95
N LEU A 82 -5.22 3.11 10.73
CA LEU A 82 -4.92 2.34 9.52
C LEU A 82 -3.51 1.73 9.52
N ILE A 83 -2.59 2.27 10.32
CA ILE A 83 -1.23 1.72 10.48
C ILE A 83 -1.21 0.59 11.52
N ILE A 84 -2.03 0.72 12.56
CA ILE A 84 -2.05 -0.19 13.71
C ILE A 84 -2.87 -1.45 13.43
N LYS A 85 -3.93 -1.35 12.62
CA LYS A 85 -4.68 -2.52 12.13
C LYS A 85 -3.81 -3.33 11.17
N LYS A 86 -3.05 -4.28 11.72
CA LYS A 86 -2.45 -5.41 11.00
C LYS A 86 -3.48 -6.48 10.73
#